data_AF-A0AAW5A7S2-F1
#
_entry.id   AF-A0AAW5A7S2-F1
#
_cell.length_a   1.000
_cell.length_b   1.000
_cell.length_c   1.000
_cell.angle_alpha   90.00
_cell.angle_beta   90.00
_cell.angle_gamma   90.00
#
_symmetry.space_group_name_H-M   'P 1'
#
loop_
_entity.id
_entity.type
_entity.pdbx_description
1 polymer ?
#
loop_
_entity_poly.entity_id
_entity_poly.type
_entity_poly.pdbx_seq_one_letter_code
_entity_poly.pdbx_strand_id
1 'polypeptide(L)'
;MSSAKGIIRVLGLCCISPLVFAADLPGSQDLPSVARQVDSQIVDYRPAEEKERIYPMGAIRKISGQLRYEGQATARGQVTAITYELPAEHSSSAAFKSTREALQEQGAQLLFWCQARDCGESSLWANEVLGNSKLVGADGQQEFLLLRLAAPQDNSLVALYGITRGNRRAYLHVEQMDASAPLGQLLPTSATLLRELKSTGDLDFPLLGAEPDATWLTLISRGLNLDTTLRVSVSGPNAEAWRQGLIDKGVRAARLETGTGEAKGLHLQVIR
;
A
#
# COMPACT_ATOMS: atom_id res chain seq x y z
N MET A 1 -18.84 -15.55 84.63
CA MET A 1 -19.38 -14.38 83.91
C MET A 1 -18.25 -13.41 83.62
N SER A 2 -17.77 -13.31 82.38
CA SER A 2 -17.78 -12.08 81.60
C SER A 2 -16.89 -12.25 80.36
N SER A 3 -17.48 -11.87 79.23
CA SER A 3 -17.00 -11.97 77.86
C SER A 3 -16.24 -10.69 77.49
N ALA A 4 -15.27 -10.75 76.57
CA ALA A 4 -15.40 -10.09 75.26
C ALA A 4 -14.07 -9.90 74.50
N LYS A 5 -14.05 -10.54 73.32
CA LYS A 5 -13.73 -10.01 71.98
C LYS A 5 -12.29 -9.54 71.68
N GLY A 6 -11.63 -10.35 70.86
CA GLY A 6 -10.41 -10.00 70.14
C GLY A 6 -10.64 -9.03 68.97
N ILE A 7 -9.55 -8.44 68.51
CA ILE A 7 -9.47 -7.65 67.29
C ILE A 7 -8.31 -8.23 66.47
N ILE A 8 -8.65 -8.99 65.43
CA ILE A 8 -7.71 -9.40 64.38
C ILE A 8 -7.61 -8.22 63.40
N ARG A 9 -6.43 -7.62 63.30
CA ARG A 9 -6.13 -6.62 62.25
C ARG A 9 -5.83 -7.37 60.95
N VAL A 10 -6.80 -7.42 60.04
CA VAL A 10 -6.59 -7.83 58.66
C VAL A 10 -6.07 -6.62 57.89
N LEU A 11 -4.79 -6.64 57.53
CA LEU A 11 -4.18 -5.68 56.62
C LEU A 11 -4.55 -6.09 55.19
N GLY A 12 -5.57 -5.44 54.60
CA GLY A 12 -6.00 -5.69 53.24
C GLY A 12 -4.96 -5.20 52.23
N LEU A 13 -4.29 -6.13 51.55
CA LEU A 13 -3.41 -5.85 50.43
C LEU A 13 -4.28 -5.56 49.19
N CYS A 14 -4.58 -4.29 48.92
CA CYS A 14 -5.22 -3.87 47.68
C CYS A 14 -4.21 -4.00 46.53
N CYS A 15 -4.30 -5.10 45.78
CA CYS A 15 -3.66 -5.21 44.47
C CYS A 15 -4.36 -4.26 43.49
N ILE A 16 -3.87 -3.02 43.40
CA ILE A 16 -4.21 -2.11 42.31
C ILE A 16 -3.44 -2.63 41.09
N SER A 17 -4.07 -3.50 40.30
CA SER A 17 -3.56 -3.85 38.99
C SER A 17 -3.61 -2.59 38.12
N PRO A 18 -2.49 -2.07 37.60
CA PRO A 18 -2.57 -1.02 36.60
C PRO A 18 -3.27 -1.63 35.39
N LEU A 19 -4.41 -1.06 35.01
CA LEU A 19 -4.92 -1.18 33.64
C LEU A 19 -3.85 -0.56 32.76
N VAL A 20 -2.93 -1.39 32.25
CA VAL A 20 -1.97 -0.99 31.23
C VAL A 20 -2.81 -0.81 29.96
N PHE A 21 -3.36 0.38 29.78
CA PHE A 21 -3.75 0.83 28.46
C PHE A 21 -2.46 0.83 27.65
N ALA A 22 -2.43 -0.04 26.65
CA ALA A 22 -1.33 -0.03 25.71
C ALA A 22 -1.43 1.28 24.93
N ALA A 23 -0.60 2.24 25.35
CA ALA A 23 -0.58 3.59 24.86
C ALA A 23 0.40 3.68 23.70
N ASP A 24 0.14 4.62 22.80
CA ASP A 24 1.09 4.98 21.75
C ASP A 24 2.46 5.31 22.32
N LEU A 25 3.49 5.10 21.49
CA LEU A 25 4.84 5.55 21.78
C LEU A 25 4.81 7.06 22.11
N PRO A 26 5.36 7.50 23.27
CA PRO A 26 5.32 8.91 23.66
C PRO A 26 5.93 9.84 22.59
N GLY A 27 5.24 10.93 22.28
CA GLY A 27 5.68 11.91 21.27
C GLY A 27 5.41 11.49 19.82
N SER A 28 4.71 10.36 19.61
CA SER A 28 4.24 9.98 18.28
C SER A 28 2.91 10.65 17.93
N GLN A 29 2.67 10.77 16.62
CA GLN A 29 1.46 11.35 16.05
C GLN A 29 1.19 10.69 14.69
N ASP A 30 -0.07 10.64 14.29
CA ASP A 30 -0.48 10.11 13.00
C ASP A 30 -0.11 11.03 11.83
N LEU A 31 -0.09 10.46 10.62
CA LEU A 31 0.01 11.22 9.39
C LEU A 31 -1.36 11.86 9.06
N PRO A 32 -1.42 13.16 8.70
CA PRO A 32 -2.69 13.79 8.32
C PRO A 32 -3.36 13.16 7.08
N SER A 33 -2.56 12.59 6.18
CA SER A 33 -3.02 11.98 4.92
C SER A 33 -3.56 10.55 5.09
N VAL A 34 -3.28 9.89 6.22
CA VAL A 34 -3.61 8.47 6.44
C VAL A 34 -4.38 8.33 7.75
N ALA A 35 -5.66 7.97 7.62
CA ALA A 35 -6.49 7.67 8.77
C ALA A 35 -5.97 6.43 9.51
N ARG A 36 -5.79 6.56 10.82
CA ARG A 36 -5.40 5.43 11.68
C ARG A 36 -6.50 4.37 11.70
N GLN A 37 -6.10 3.10 11.69
CA GLN A 37 -7.00 1.97 11.92
C GLN A 37 -7.49 1.97 13.37
N VAL A 38 -8.79 1.70 13.55
CA VAL A 38 -9.43 1.66 14.88
C VAL A 38 -8.67 0.72 15.82
N ASP A 39 -8.44 1.18 17.04
CA ASP A 39 -7.74 0.48 18.13
C ASP A 39 -6.29 0.06 17.84
N SER A 40 -5.69 0.54 16.74
CA SER A 40 -4.26 0.35 16.48
C SER A 40 -3.38 1.29 17.30
N GLN A 41 -2.17 0.84 17.59
CA GLN A 41 -1.22 1.55 18.46
C GLN A 41 0.08 1.85 17.73
N ILE A 42 0.61 3.06 17.91
CA ILE A 42 1.92 3.41 17.37
C ILE A 42 3.00 2.74 18.21
N VAL A 43 3.72 1.78 17.60
CA VAL A 43 4.79 0.99 18.24
C VAL A 43 6.19 1.28 17.69
N ASP A 44 6.28 2.09 16.64
CA ASP A 44 7.51 2.71 16.12
C ASP A 44 7.12 4.03 15.46
N TYR A 45 7.85 5.10 15.74
CA TYR A 45 7.63 6.42 15.15
C TYR A 45 8.98 7.04 14.80
N ARG A 46 9.11 7.52 13.57
CA ARG A 46 10.25 8.27 13.08
C ARG A 46 9.73 9.61 12.58
N PRO A 47 10.01 10.71 13.31
CA PRO A 47 9.55 12.03 12.90
C PRO A 47 10.19 12.44 11.57
N ALA A 48 9.64 13.49 10.97
CA ALA A 48 10.12 14.07 9.72
C ALA A 48 11.64 14.31 9.77
N GLU A 49 12.34 13.64 8.87
CA GLU A 49 13.77 13.80 8.64
C GLU A 49 14.03 14.01 7.16
N GLU A 50 14.88 14.99 6.82
CA GLU A 50 15.27 15.23 5.45
C GLU A 50 16.27 14.17 4.99
N LYS A 51 15.87 13.34 4.03
CA LYS A 51 16.74 12.32 3.47
C LYS A 51 16.40 12.01 2.02
N GLU A 52 17.31 11.32 1.36
CA GLU A 52 17.02 10.65 0.10
C GLU A 52 16.35 9.31 0.39
N ARG A 53 15.28 9.03 -0.35
CA ARG A 53 14.46 7.84 -0.16
C ARG A 53 14.26 7.14 -1.49
N ILE A 54 14.59 5.85 -1.50
CA ILE A 54 14.39 4.95 -2.63
C ILE A 54 13.29 3.96 -2.25
N TYR A 55 12.26 3.88 -3.10
CA TYR A 55 11.16 2.92 -3.00
C TYR A 55 11.24 1.93 -4.17
N PRO A 56 11.57 0.65 -3.94
CA PRO A 56 11.56 -0.37 -4.97
C PRO A 56 10.17 -0.55 -5.59
N MET A 57 10.13 -0.72 -6.91
CA MET A 57 8.92 -0.96 -7.70
C MET A 57 9.06 -2.29 -8.46
N GLY A 58 9.19 -3.37 -7.70
CA GLY A 58 9.32 -4.73 -8.21
C GLY A 58 9.59 -5.71 -7.07
N ALA A 59 9.61 -7.01 -7.39
CA ALA A 59 10.03 -8.03 -6.44
C ALA A 59 11.49 -7.77 -6.02
N ILE A 60 11.77 -7.78 -4.72
CA ILE A 60 13.13 -7.56 -4.21
C ILE A 60 13.82 -8.89 -3.91
N ARG A 61 15.12 -8.94 -4.19
CA ARG A 61 15.99 -10.08 -3.83
C ARG A 61 17.40 -9.59 -3.53
N LYS A 62 18.17 -10.37 -2.79
CA LYS A 62 19.58 -10.07 -2.51
C LYS A 62 20.47 -10.92 -3.41
N ILE A 63 21.28 -10.29 -4.25
CA ILE A 63 22.26 -10.96 -5.11
C ILE A 63 23.63 -10.39 -4.79
N SER A 64 24.56 -11.25 -4.39
CA SER A 64 25.94 -10.86 -4.04
C SER A 64 26.00 -9.73 -3.02
N GLY A 65 25.13 -9.80 -1.99
CA GLY A 65 25.06 -8.80 -0.93
C GLY A 65 24.31 -7.52 -1.27
N GLN A 66 23.86 -7.34 -2.52
CA GLN A 66 23.16 -6.12 -2.95
C GLN A 66 21.68 -6.39 -3.23
N LEU A 67 20.83 -5.42 -2.86
CA LEU A 67 19.41 -5.45 -3.15
C LEU A 67 19.17 -5.24 -4.66
N ARG A 68 18.33 -6.08 -5.27
CA ARG A 68 17.99 -6.05 -6.70
C ARG A 68 16.49 -6.03 -6.89
N TYR A 69 16.03 -5.19 -7.80
CA TYR A 69 14.64 -4.98 -8.21
C TYR A 69 14.59 -4.34 -9.61
N GLU A 70 13.43 -4.36 -10.26
CA GLU A 70 13.28 -3.96 -11.67
C GLU A 70 13.16 -2.46 -11.89
N GLY A 71 12.61 -1.74 -10.91
CA GLY A 71 12.43 -0.29 -10.96
C GLY A 71 12.40 0.32 -9.56
N GLN A 72 12.43 1.64 -9.49
CA GLN A 72 12.37 2.39 -8.24
C GLN A 72 11.76 3.78 -8.46
N ALA A 73 11.16 4.32 -7.42
CA ALA A 73 10.96 5.76 -7.28
C ALA A 73 12.05 6.30 -6.33
N THR A 74 12.61 7.46 -6.65
CA THR A 74 13.62 8.13 -5.82
C THR A 74 13.25 9.58 -5.62
N ALA A 75 13.27 10.02 -4.38
CA ALA A 75 12.99 11.41 -4.01
C ALA A 75 13.86 11.82 -2.84
N ARG A 76 14.06 13.14 -2.68
CA ARG A 76 14.72 13.73 -1.52
C ARG A 76 13.78 14.73 -0.87
N GLY A 77 13.71 14.75 0.46
CA GLY A 77 12.87 15.67 1.23
C GLY A 77 12.50 15.06 2.58
N GLN A 78 11.41 15.54 3.17
CA GLN A 78 11.01 15.13 4.52
C GLN A 78 10.32 13.76 4.51
N VAL A 79 10.79 12.85 5.34
CA VAL A 79 10.20 11.52 5.49
C VAL A 79 9.75 11.30 6.93
N THR A 80 8.47 11.00 7.11
CA THR A 80 7.90 10.54 8.39
C THR A 80 7.50 9.07 8.25
N ALA A 81 7.82 8.24 9.24
CA ALA A 81 7.47 6.82 9.22
C ALA A 81 6.78 6.41 10.52
N ILE A 82 5.70 5.64 10.41
CA ILE A 82 4.88 5.18 11.53
C ILE A 82 4.64 3.69 11.37
N THR A 83 4.80 2.93 12.46
CA THR A 83 4.41 1.52 12.51
C THR A 83 3.31 1.34 13.53
N TYR A 84 2.17 0.87 13.06
CA TYR A 84 1.02 0.52 13.86
C TYR A 84 1.05 -0.98 14.16
N GLU A 85 0.85 -1.34 15.41
CA GLU A 85 0.39 -2.67 15.79
C GLU A 85 -1.13 -2.69 15.75
N LEU A 86 -1.69 -3.68 15.04
CA LEU A 86 -3.13 -3.86 14.91
C LEU A 86 -3.66 -4.70 16.08
N PRO A 87 -4.91 -4.49 16.53
CA PRO A 87 -5.53 -5.34 17.53
C PRO A 87 -5.63 -6.79 17.00
N ALA A 88 -5.65 -7.77 17.91
CA ALA A 88 -5.57 -9.19 17.56
C ALA A 88 -6.71 -9.67 16.64
N GLU A 89 -7.84 -8.97 16.68
CA GLU A 89 -9.04 -9.26 15.87
C GLU A 89 -8.91 -8.76 14.42
N HIS A 90 -7.94 -7.89 14.12
CA HIS A 90 -7.76 -7.28 12.81
C HIS A 90 -6.57 -7.89 12.06
N SER A 91 -6.76 -8.17 10.78
CA SER A 91 -5.68 -8.64 9.90
C SER A 91 -4.93 -7.48 9.26
N SER A 92 -3.64 -7.68 8.99
CA SER A 92 -2.81 -6.74 8.24
C SER A 92 -3.37 -6.48 6.84
N SER A 93 -3.90 -7.51 6.17
CA SER A 93 -4.48 -7.40 4.83
C SER A 93 -5.75 -6.53 4.83
N ALA A 94 -6.64 -6.67 5.83
CA ALA A 94 -7.84 -5.83 5.93
C ALA A 94 -7.49 -4.35 6.18
N ALA A 95 -6.55 -4.09 7.11
CA ALA A 95 -6.05 -2.76 7.39
C ALA A 95 -5.36 -2.13 6.16
N PHE A 96 -4.54 -2.92 5.45
CA PHE A 96 -3.87 -2.50 4.23
C PHE A 96 -4.88 -2.14 3.13
N LYS A 97 -5.87 -3.01 2.90
CA LYS A 97 -6.94 -2.80 1.91
C LYS A 97 -7.71 -1.51 2.20
N SER A 98 -8.20 -1.35 3.43
CA SER A 98 -8.96 -0.16 3.83
C SER A 98 -8.15 1.11 3.66
N THR A 99 -6.87 1.09 4.05
CA THR A 99 -5.98 2.26 3.93
C THR A 99 -5.70 2.60 2.46
N ARG A 100 -5.44 1.59 1.62
CA ARG A 100 -5.28 1.76 0.17
C ARG A 100 -6.53 2.40 -0.43
N GLU A 101 -7.71 1.84 -0.16
CA GLU A 101 -8.97 2.31 -0.74
C GLU A 101 -9.26 3.76 -0.34
N ALA A 102 -9.07 4.10 0.94
CA ALA A 102 -9.24 5.48 1.42
C ALA A 102 -8.29 6.49 0.74
N LEU A 103 -7.05 6.08 0.43
CA LEU A 103 -6.10 6.94 -0.30
C LEU A 103 -6.48 7.07 -1.78
N GLN A 104 -6.93 5.99 -2.42
CA GLN A 104 -7.37 6.02 -3.81
C GLN A 104 -8.68 6.80 -4.01
N GLU A 105 -9.61 6.74 -3.05
CA GLU A 105 -10.83 7.57 -3.03
C GLU A 105 -10.50 9.06 -2.97
N GLN A 106 -9.35 9.43 -2.37
CA GLN A 106 -8.82 10.80 -2.38
C GLN A 106 -8.04 11.13 -3.66
N GLY A 107 -8.03 10.23 -4.64
CA GLY A 107 -7.38 10.41 -5.94
C GLY A 107 -5.89 10.07 -5.97
N ALA A 108 -5.36 9.40 -4.93
CA ALA A 108 -3.95 8.99 -4.94
C ALA A 108 -3.68 7.98 -6.08
N GLN A 109 -2.65 8.23 -6.86
CA GLN A 109 -2.24 7.41 -7.99
C GLN A 109 -1.43 6.20 -7.50
N LEU A 110 -1.86 5.00 -7.88
CA LEU A 110 -1.11 3.76 -7.64
C LEU A 110 0.15 3.72 -8.50
N LEU A 111 1.33 3.54 -7.89
CA LEU A 111 2.61 3.41 -8.60
C LEU A 111 3.12 1.98 -8.54
N PHE A 112 3.02 1.33 -7.39
CA PHE A 112 3.42 -0.06 -7.25
C PHE A 112 2.58 -0.79 -6.22
N TRP A 113 2.24 -2.05 -6.52
CA TRP A 113 1.54 -2.95 -5.61
C TRP A 113 2.02 -4.38 -5.79
N CYS A 114 2.49 -4.99 -4.72
CA CYS A 114 2.75 -6.43 -4.63
C CYS A 114 2.08 -7.03 -3.39
N GLN A 115 1.84 -8.33 -3.42
CA GLN A 115 1.26 -9.10 -2.33
C GLN A 115 1.93 -10.47 -2.25
N ALA A 116 2.04 -10.98 -1.03
CA ALA A 116 2.64 -12.25 -0.71
C ALA A 116 4.05 -12.37 -1.34
N ARG A 117 4.33 -13.49 -2.00
CA ARG A 117 5.66 -13.79 -2.55
C ARG A 117 6.03 -12.95 -3.77
N ASP A 118 5.05 -12.27 -4.39
CA ASP A 118 5.31 -11.37 -5.52
C ASP A 118 6.13 -10.14 -5.09
N CYS A 119 6.19 -9.85 -3.79
CA CYS A 119 7.06 -8.83 -3.22
C CYS A 119 8.53 -9.26 -3.09
N GLY A 120 8.82 -10.56 -3.10
CA GLY A 120 10.11 -11.11 -2.66
C GLY A 120 10.16 -11.38 -1.15
N GLU A 121 11.35 -11.31 -0.58
CA GLU A 121 11.58 -11.65 0.85
C GLU A 121 11.16 -10.50 1.78
N SER A 122 10.25 -10.79 2.72
CA SER A 122 9.78 -9.82 3.72
C SER A 122 10.88 -9.32 4.65
N SER A 123 11.91 -10.14 4.89
CA SER A 123 13.08 -9.76 5.67
C SER A 123 13.89 -8.64 5.01
N LEU A 124 13.97 -8.62 3.68
CA LEU A 124 14.64 -7.56 2.92
C LEU A 124 13.82 -6.27 2.94
N TRP A 125 12.48 -6.36 2.80
CA TRP A 125 11.60 -5.20 2.91
C TRP A 125 11.72 -4.57 4.30
N ALA A 126 11.60 -5.38 5.35
CA ALA A 126 11.67 -4.92 6.72
C ALA A 126 13.02 -4.26 7.05
N ASN A 127 14.14 -4.89 6.68
CA ASN A 127 15.46 -4.46 7.15
C ASN A 127 16.17 -3.49 6.20
N GLU A 128 16.15 -3.77 4.89
CA GLU A 128 16.93 -3.02 3.89
C GLU A 128 16.13 -1.85 3.29
N VAL A 129 14.79 -1.98 3.21
CA VAL A 129 13.93 -0.93 2.66
C VAL A 129 13.36 -0.05 3.76
N LEU A 130 12.64 -0.62 4.74
CA LEU A 130 11.90 0.13 5.77
C LEU A 130 12.70 0.34 7.06
N GLY A 131 13.80 -0.39 7.24
CA GLY A 131 14.67 -0.29 8.41
C GLY A 131 13.99 -0.64 9.74
N ASN A 132 12.92 -1.42 9.75
CA ASN A 132 12.18 -1.81 10.96
C ASN A 132 12.04 -3.34 11.06
N SER A 133 12.83 -3.97 11.93
CA SER A 133 12.83 -5.42 12.14
C SER A 133 11.53 -5.99 12.72
N LYS A 134 10.64 -5.15 13.28
CA LYS A 134 9.29 -5.58 13.67
C LYS A 134 8.47 -6.04 12.46
N LEU A 135 8.83 -5.59 11.26
CA LEU A 135 8.12 -5.90 10.02
C LEU A 135 8.56 -7.22 9.37
N VAL A 136 9.45 -7.98 10.00
CA VAL A 136 9.83 -9.32 9.53
C VAL A 136 8.71 -10.31 9.89
N GLY A 137 8.12 -10.93 8.87
CA GLY A 137 7.06 -11.91 8.99
C GLY A 137 7.16 -13.02 7.94
N ALA A 138 6.03 -13.63 7.59
CA ALA A 138 6.00 -14.64 6.54
C ALA A 138 5.82 -13.95 5.17
N ASP A 139 6.62 -14.35 4.17
CA ASP A 139 6.53 -13.75 2.83
C ASP A 139 5.14 -13.88 2.21
N GLY A 140 4.40 -14.94 2.56
CA GLY A 140 3.02 -15.15 2.12
C GLY A 140 1.96 -14.32 2.85
N GLN A 141 2.36 -13.44 3.78
CA GLN A 141 1.50 -12.61 4.61
C GLN A 141 1.91 -11.13 4.58
N GLN A 142 2.69 -10.73 3.56
CA GLN A 142 3.13 -9.35 3.35
C GLN A 142 2.35 -8.71 2.20
N GLU A 143 2.21 -7.39 2.25
CA GLU A 143 1.71 -6.56 1.16
C GLU A 143 2.50 -5.24 1.15
N PHE A 144 2.86 -4.73 -0.03
CA PHE A 144 3.50 -3.44 -0.18
C PHE A 144 2.82 -2.61 -1.26
N LEU A 145 2.64 -1.33 -0.98
CA LEU A 145 2.10 -0.34 -1.88
C LEU A 145 2.96 0.91 -1.93
N LEU A 146 3.06 1.52 -3.10
CA LEU A 146 3.53 2.88 -3.29
C LEU A 146 2.46 3.69 -4.03
N LEU A 147 2.08 4.82 -3.45
CA LEU A 147 1.12 5.78 -4.00
C LEU A 147 1.79 7.15 -4.15
N ARG A 148 1.35 7.91 -5.15
CA ARG A 148 1.53 9.36 -5.21
C ARG A 148 0.21 10.02 -4.79
N LEU A 149 0.24 10.95 -3.85
CA LEU A 149 -0.99 11.63 -3.42
C LEU A 149 -1.54 12.52 -4.55
N ALA A 150 -2.82 12.87 -4.47
CA ALA A 150 -3.44 13.82 -5.39
C ALA A 150 -3.08 15.27 -5.03
N ALA A 151 -3.31 16.19 -5.96
CA ALA A 151 -3.21 17.62 -5.67
C ALA A 151 -4.14 17.99 -4.50
N PRO A 152 -3.71 18.87 -3.57
CA PRO A 152 -2.51 19.72 -3.62
C PRO A 152 -1.23 19.08 -3.06
N GLN A 153 -1.25 17.80 -2.66
CA GLN A 153 -0.10 17.07 -2.10
C GLN A 153 0.57 16.16 -3.15
N ASP A 154 0.43 16.46 -4.44
CA ASP A 154 0.93 15.61 -5.52
C ASP A 154 2.46 15.57 -5.63
N ASN A 155 3.18 16.29 -4.77
CA ASN A 155 4.61 16.14 -4.57
C ASN A 155 4.98 15.21 -3.41
N SER A 156 4.03 14.42 -2.91
CA SER A 156 4.22 13.47 -1.82
C SER A 156 3.99 12.03 -2.26
N LEU A 157 4.83 11.13 -1.75
CA LEU A 157 4.69 9.69 -1.90
C LEU A 157 4.27 9.07 -0.56
N VAL A 158 3.38 8.08 -0.62
CA VAL A 158 3.01 7.26 0.54
C VAL A 158 3.35 5.81 0.25
N ALA A 159 4.18 5.22 1.10
CA ALA A 159 4.49 3.80 1.10
C ALA A 159 3.72 3.10 2.23
N LEU A 160 3.02 2.02 1.89
CA LEU A 160 2.25 1.22 2.82
C LEU A 160 2.83 -0.20 2.84
N TYR A 161 3.06 -0.76 4.03
CA TYR A 161 3.50 -2.14 4.18
C TYR A 161 2.68 -2.85 5.26
N GLY A 162 1.93 -3.87 4.86
CA GLY A 162 1.17 -4.73 5.76
C GLY A 162 1.90 -6.04 5.99
N ILE A 163 1.97 -6.51 7.23
CA ILE A 163 2.59 -7.81 7.55
C ILE A 163 1.94 -8.49 8.75
N THR A 164 1.75 -9.80 8.65
CA THR A 164 1.48 -10.67 9.82
C THR A 164 2.72 -11.48 10.17
N ARG A 165 3.18 -11.36 11.41
CA ARG A 165 4.33 -12.11 11.91
C ARG A 165 3.96 -13.54 12.28
N GLY A 166 4.97 -14.40 12.44
CA GLY A 166 4.78 -15.80 12.87
C GLY A 166 4.12 -15.95 14.26
N ASN A 167 4.19 -14.92 15.11
CA ASN A 167 3.49 -14.88 16.40
C ASN A 167 2.06 -14.31 16.32
N ARG A 168 1.51 -14.15 15.11
CA ARG A 168 0.17 -13.61 14.80
C ARG A 168 -0.02 -12.12 15.07
N ARG A 169 1.00 -11.39 15.53
CA ARG A 169 0.93 -9.91 15.61
C ARG A 169 0.92 -9.36 14.18
N ALA A 170 -0.06 -8.51 13.90
CA ALA A 170 -0.22 -7.86 12.61
C ALA A 170 0.20 -6.38 12.71
N TYR A 171 0.87 -5.89 11.68
CA TYR A 171 1.37 -4.53 11.63
C TYR A 171 0.98 -3.88 10.32
N LEU A 172 0.76 -2.57 10.40
CA LEU A 172 0.66 -1.69 9.25
C LEU A 172 1.75 -0.63 9.40
N HIS A 173 2.63 -0.54 8.43
CA HIS A 173 3.66 0.49 8.37
C HIS A 173 3.33 1.49 7.28
N VAL A 174 3.49 2.76 7.59
CA VAL A 174 3.21 3.88 6.68
C VAL A 174 4.41 4.81 6.68
N GLU A 175 4.95 5.10 5.51
CA GLU A 175 5.90 6.21 5.32
C GLU A 175 5.29 7.25 4.39
N GLN A 176 5.36 8.52 4.77
CA GLN A 176 5.11 9.65 3.87
C GLN A 176 6.43 10.35 3.58
N MET A 177 6.68 10.61 2.29
CA MET A 177 7.84 11.30 1.75
C MET A 177 7.37 12.54 0.99
N ASP A 178 7.56 13.72 1.58
CA ASP A 178 7.23 15.02 0.98
C ASP A 178 8.45 15.55 0.21
N ALA A 179 8.42 15.47 -1.11
CA ALA A 179 9.59 15.75 -1.93
C ALA A 179 9.93 17.25 -1.93
N SER A 180 11.23 17.54 -1.84
CA SER A 180 11.79 18.91 -1.90
C SER A 180 11.85 19.46 -3.33
N ALA A 181 11.71 18.60 -4.33
CA ALA A 181 11.66 18.94 -5.75
C ALA A 181 10.53 18.17 -6.44
N PRO A 182 10.04 18.63 -7.61
CA PRO A 182 9.02 17.92 -8.37
C PRO A 182 9.39 16.46 -8.66
N LEU A 183 8.52 15.52 -8.31
CA LEU A 183 8.71 14.07 -8.53
C LEU A 183 8.83 13.66 -10.00
N GLY A 184 8.46 14.53 -10.94
CA GLY A 184 8.41 14.23 -12.36
C GLY A 184 7.29 13.24 -12.71
N GLN A 185 7.51 12.48 -13.79
CA GLN A 185 6.57 11.46 -14.24
C GLN A 185 6.88 10.12 -13.55
N LEU A 186 5.95 9.64 -12.73
CA LEU A 186 5.98 8.31 -12.14
C LEU A 186 4.79 7.52 -12.70
N LEU A 187 5.07 6.33 -13.23
CA LEU A 187 4.08 5.47 -13.87
C LEU A 187 3.93 4.17 -13.08
N PRO A 188 2.72 3.58 -13.06
CA PRO A 188 2.52 2.26 -12.49
C PRO A 188 3.27 1.18 -13.26
N THR A 189 3.56 0.07 -12.59
CA THR A 189 4.03 -1.14 -13.28
C THR A 189 2.86 -1.88 -13.95
N SER A 190 3.14 -2.65 -15.02
CA SER A 190 2.14 -3.50 -15.66
C SER A 190 1.47 -4.50 -14.71
N ALA A 191 2.23 -5.08 -13.78
CA ALA A 191 1.70 -5.99 -12.78
C ALA A 191 0.79 -5.27 -11.76
N THR A 192 1.10 -4.01 -11.44
CA THR A 192 0.26 -3.17 -10.58
C THR A 192 -1.07 -2.88 -11.24
N LEU A 193 -1.08 -2.47 -12.52
CA LEU A 193 -2.31 -2.25 -13.27
C LEU A 193 -3.19 -3.51 -13.34
N LEU A 194 -2.59 -4.67 -13.62
CA LEU A 194 -3.32 -5.94 -13.62
C LEU A 194 -3.94 -6.25 -12.24
N ARG A 195 -3.15 -6.07 -11.16
CA ARG A 195 -3.62 -6.37 -9.81
C ARG A 195 -4.75 -5.46 -9.38
N GLU A 196 -4.63 -4.18 -9.66
CA GLU A 196 -5.68 -3.19 -9.42
C GLU A 196 -6.96 -3.57 -10.17
N LEU A 197 -6.87 -3.81 -11.48
CA LEU A 197 -8.01 -4.24 -12.31
C LEU A 197 -8.70 -5.50 -11.76
N LYS A 198 -7.94 -6.48 -11.26
CA LYS A 198 -8.51 -7.70 -10.64
C LYS A 198 -9.14 -7.45 -9.28
N SER A 199 -8.66 -6.45 -8.55
CA SER A 199 -9.13 -6.11 -7.21
C SER A 199 -10.38 -5.25 -7.22
N THR A 200 -10.43 -4.24 -8.08
CA THR A 200 -11.54 -3.26 -8.18
C THR A 200 -12.57 -3.69 -9.22
N GLY A 201 -12.13 -4.36 -10.28
CA GLY A 201 -12.93 -4.68 -11.45
C GLY A 201 -12.77 -3.68 -12.58
N ASP A 202 -12.06 -2.56 -12.35
CA ASP A 202 -11.87 -1.50 -13.33
C ASP A 202 -10.58 -0.68 -13.10
N LEU A 203 -10.17 0.04 -14.14
CA LEU A 203 -9.11 1.05 -14.11
C LEU A 203 -9.64 2.32 -14.76
N ASP A 204 -9.49 3.45 -14.08
CA ASP A 204 -9.88 4.77 -14.60
C ASP A 204 -8.67 5.68 -14.78
N PHE A 205 -8.51 6.22 -15.99
CA PHE A 205 -7.44 7.14 -16.35
C PHE A 205 -8.05 8.41 -16.95
N PRO A 206 -8.60 9.33 -16.13
CA PRO A 206 -9.34 10.50 -16.61
C PRO A 206 -8.47 11.46 -17.42
N LEU A 207 -7.14 11.40 -17.28
CA LEU A 207 -6.19 12.22 -18.04
C LEU A 207 -5.82 11.62 -19.40
N LEU A 208 -6.17 10.37 -19.67
CA LEU A 208 -5.90 9.68 -20.94
C LEU A 208 -7.10 9.79 -21.91
N GLY A 209 -7.58 11.02 -22.12
CA GLY A 209 -8.69 11.30 -23.05
C GLY A 209 -8.27 11.53 -24.51
N ALA A 210 -6.98 11.73 -24.76
CA ALA A 210 -6.43 11.93 -26.10
C ALA A 210 -6.12 10.59 -26.82
N GLU A 211 -5.46 10.69 -27.97
CA GLU A 211 -4.93 9.52 -28.69
C GLU A 211 -3.99 8.68 -27.81
N PRO A 212 -4.00 7.34 -27.94
CA PRO A 212 -3.18 6.46 -27.11
C PRO A 212 -1.68 6.72 -27.27
N ASP A 213 -0.99 6.99 -26.17
CA ASP A 213 0.47 7.05 -26.19
C ASP A 213 1.11 5.66 -26.09
N ALA A 214 2.30 5.52 -26.69
CA ALA A 214 2.99 4.24 -26.77
C ALA A 214 3.39 3.67 -25.41
N THR A 215 3.59 4.52 -24.39
CA THR A 215 4.02 4.11 -23.05
C THR A 215 2.88 3.43 -22.32
N TRP A 216 1.72 4.08 -22.22
CA TRP A 216 0.53 3.52 -21.60
C TRP A 216 0.00 2.30 -22.35
N LEU A 217 0.01 2.31 -23.68
CA LEU A 217 -0.29 1.12 -24.49
C LEU A 217 0.61 -0.06 -24.09
N THR A 218 1.90 0.18 -23.89
CA THR A 218 2.86 -0.87 -23.48
C THR A 218 2.59 -1.34 -22.05
N LEU A 219 2.30 -0.44 -21.12
CA LEU A 219 2.02 -0.79 -19.72
C LEU A 219 0.77 -1.65 -19.60
N ILE A 220 -0.33 -1.21 -20.21
CA ILE A 220 -1.64 -1.87 -20.15
C ILE A 220 -1.59 -3.21 -20.90
N SER A 221 -1.05 -3.25 -22.12
CA SER A 221 -0.95 -4.50 -22.90
C SER A 221 -0.14 -5.57 -22.19
N ARG A 222 1.02 -5.21 -21.60
CA ARG A 222 1.81 -6.13 -20.77
C ARG A 222 1.02 -6.62 -19.56
N GLY A 223 0.31 -5.72 -18.88
CA GLY A 223 -0.55 -6.07 -17.73
C GLY A 223 -1.63 -7.08 -18.11
N LEU A 224 -2.37 -6.84 -19.19
CA LEU A 224 -3.38 -7.75 -19.70
C LEU A 224 -2.80 -9.08 -20.20
N ASN A 225 -1.54 -9.11 -20.64
CA ASN A 225 -0.87 -10.34 -21.07
C ASN A 225 -0.25 -11.15 -19.93
N LEU A 226 -0.14 -10.60 -18.72
CA LEU A 226 0.21 -11.36 -17.52
C LEU A 226 -0.92 -12.31 -17.08
N ASP A 227 -2.18 -12.01 -17.42
CA ASP A 227 -3.32 -12.90 -17.21
C ASP A 227 -4.17 -12.97 -18.48
N THR A 228 -3.90 -13.98 -19.32
CA THR A 228 -4.56 -14.10 -20.63
C THR A 228 -6.03 -14.54 -20.56
N THR A 229 -6.55 -14.81 -19.37
CA THR A 229 -7.94 -15.25 -19.16
C THR A 229 -8.91 -14.08 -19.01
N LEU A 230 -8.40 -12.90 -18.62
CA LEU A 230 -9.22 -11.71 -18.44
C LEU A 230 -9.72 -11.16 -19.78
N ARG A 231 -11.01 -10.83 -19.81
CA ARG A 231 -11.65 -10.04 -20.86
C ARG A 231 -11.97 -8.66 -20.29
N VAL A 232 -11.75 -7.62 -21.08
CA VAL A 232 -11.98 -6.24 -20.65
C VAL A 232 -12.75 -5.44 -21.70
N SER A 233 -13.65 -4.58 -21.23
CA SER A 233 -14.23 -3.53 -22.05
C SER A 233 -13.34 -2.29 -21.96
N VAL A 234 -13.23 -1.57 -23.07
CA VAL A 234 -12.48 -0.31 -23.20
C VAL A 234 -13.50 0.77 -23.54
N SER A 235 -13.59 1.81 -22.70
CA SER A 235 -14.53 2.93 -22.86
C SER A 235 -13.80 4.27 -22.79
N GLY A 236 -14.46 5.33 -23.26
CA GLY A 236 -13.92 6.69 -23.30
C GLY A 236 -13.84 7.31 -24.71
N PRO A 237 -13.37 8.57 -24.83
CA PRO A 237 -13.44 9.34 -26.08
C PRO A 237 -12.72 8.71 -27.28
N ASN A 238 -11.66 7.95 -27.03
CA ASN A 238 -10.84 7.29 -28.06
C ASN A 238 -10.80 5.75 -27.88
N ALA A 239 -11.89 5.17 -27.38
CA ALA A 239 -11.92 3.75 -26.99
C ALA A 239 -11.52 2.78 -28.11
N GLU A 240 -11.95 3.02 -29.36
CA GLU A 240 -11.58 2.15 -30.48
C GLU A 240 -10.10 2.28 -30.85
N ALA A 241 -9.53 3.49 -30.79
CA ALA A 241 -8.09 3.70 -31.00
C ALA A 241 -7.27 3.00 -29.91
N TRP A 242 -7.69 3.10 -28.65
CA TRP A 242 -7.08 2.35 -27.54
C TRP A 242 -7.19 0.84 -27.74
N ARG A 243 -8.36 0.33 -28.09
CA ARG A 243 -8.59 -1.08 -28.38
C ARG A 243 -7.67 -1.57 -29.49
N GLN A 244 -7.60 -0.86 -30.62
CA GLN A 244 -6.73 -1.22 -31.74
C GLN A 244 -5.24 -1.17 -31.34
N GLY A 245 -4.81 -0.13 -30.63
CA GLY A 245 -3.43 -0.02 -30.15
C GLY A 245 -3.04 -1.14 -29.19
N LEU A 246 -3.96 -1.61 -28.33
CA LEU A 246 -3.73 -2.77 -27.46
C LEU A 246 -3.62 -4.08 -28.26
N ILE A 247 -4.41 -4.24 -29.32
CA ILE A 247 -4.31 -5.37 -30.26
C ILE A 247 -2.96 -5.38 -30.96
N ASP A 248 -2.52 -4.22 -31.46
CA ASP A 248 -1.24 -4.07 -32.15
C ASP A 248 -0.04 -4.34 -31.20
N LYS A 249 -0.24 -4.14 -29.89
CA LYS A 249 0.71 -4.52 -28.82
C LYS A 249 0.58 -5.98 -28.37
N GLY A 250 -0.24 -6.79 -29.04
CA GLY A 250 -0.31 -8.24 -28.86
C GLY A 250 -1.38 -8.74 -27.88
N VAL A 251 -2.32 -7.88 -27.45
CA VAL A 251 -3.50 -8.36 -26.70
C VAL A 251 -4.48 -8.98 -27.70
N ARG A 252 -4.98 -10.20 -27.41
CA ARG A 252 -5.91 -10.87 -28.34
C ARG A 252 -7.21 -10.08 -28.50
N ALA A 253 -7.60 -9.78 -29.74
CA ALA A 253 -8.81 -9.03 -30.05
C ALA A 253 -10.10 -9.60 -29.41
N ALA A 254 -10.22 -10.92 -29.30
CA ALA A 254 -11.37 -11.59 -28.67
C ALA A 254 -11.49 -11.32 -27.15
N ARG A 255 -10.48 -10.71 -26.53
CA ARG A 255 -10.47 -10.33 -25.11
C ARG A 255 -10.86 -8.87 -24.88
N LEU A 256 -11.02 -8.10 -25.96
CA LEU A 256 -11.24 -6.66 -25.91
C LEU A 256 -12.54 -6.31 -26.61
N GLU A 257 -13.41 -5.62 -25.88
CA GLU A 257 -14.65 -5.07 -26.42
C GLU A 257 -14.67 -3.55 -26.20
N THR A 258 -15.30 -2.81 -27.11
CA THR A 258 -15.54 -1.38 -26.92
C THR A 258 -16.82 -1.21 -26.10
N GLY A 259 -16.72 -0.57 -24.94
CA GLY A 259 -17.86 -0.29 -24.06
C GLY A 259 -18.63 0.95 -24.50
N THR A 260 -19.85 1.10 -23.99
CA THR A 260 -20.75 2.22 -24.29
C THR A 260 -20.77 3.30 -23.20
N GLY A 261 -19.96 3.16 -22.15
CA GLY A 261 -19.94 4.08 -21.01
C GLY A 261 -19.26 5.41 -21.34
N GLU A 262 -19.87 6.51 -20.89
CA GLU A 262 -19.23 7.83 -20.92
C GLU A 262 -18.16 7.89 -19.82
N ALA A 263 -16.88 8.00 -20.23
CA ALA A 263 -15.75 8.23 -19.34
C ALA A 263 -15.01 9.49 -19.78
N LYS A 264 -14.40 10.22 -18.83
CA LYS A 264 -13.63 11.45 -19.12
C LYS A 264 -12.32 11.16 -19.87
N GLY A 265 -11.76 9.98 -19.65
CA GLY A 265 -10.55 9.49 -20.31
C GLY A 265 -10.66 8.00 -20.64
N LEU A 266 -9.56 7.28 -20.57
CA LEU A 266 -9.54 5.83 -20.78
C LEU A 266 -10.10 5.12 -19.55
N HIS A 267 -11.12 4.30 -19.75
CA HIS A 267 -11.66 3.40 -18.73
C HIS A 267 -11.57 1.95 -19.20
N LEU A 268 -11.04 1.06 -18.36
CA LEU A 268 -11.04 -0.39 -18.60
C LEU A 268 -11.87 -1.07 -17.52
N GLN A 269 -12.73 -2.02 -17.91
CA GLN A 269 -13.54 -2.76 -16.95
C GLN A 269 -13.53 -4.25 -17.27
N VAL A 270 -13.44 -5.11 -16.26
CA VAL A 270 -13.50 -6.56 -16.43
C VAL A 270 -14.89 -6.98 -16.89
N ILE A 271 -14.95 -7.77 -17.96
CA ILE A 271 -16.18 -8.40 -18.46
C ILE A 271 -16.33 -9.74 -17.75
N ARG A 272 -17.44 -9.91 -17.02
CA ARG A 272 -17.78 -11.17 -16.34
C ARG A 272 -18.47 -12.16 -17.27
#